data_AF-A0A0C9MP23-F1
#
_entry.id   AF-A0A0C9MP23-F1
#
_cell.length_a   1.000
_cell.length_b   1.000
_cell.length_c   1.000
_cell.angle_alpha   90.00
_cell.angle_beta   90.00
_cell.angle_gamma   90.00
#
_symmetry.space_group_name_H-M   'P 1'
#
loop_
_entity.id
_entity.type
_entity.pdbx_description
1 polymer ?
#
loop_
_entity_poly.entity_id
_entity_poly.type
_entity_poly.pdbx_seq_one_letter_code
_entity_poly.pdbx_strand_id
1 'polypeptide(L)'
;MIDTAVKHKNADGKEYEVQPLSRIMYLSTWDVFVPATYCGAPPVCHFCRQSGHIRAACPVLAKRQCFKCRKLGHTVKFCREEEATLEEAL
;
A
#
# COMPACT_ATOMS: atom_id res chain seq x y z
N MET A 1 27.81 2.17 2.54
CA MET A 1 27.20 3.46 2.94
C MET A 1 27.39 4.40 1.77
N ILE A 2 26.34 5.05 1.27
CA ILE A 2 26.45 6.00 0.14
C ILE A 2 26.83 7.34 0.74
N ASP A 3 27.89 7.96 0.23
CA ASP A 3 28.43 9.21 0.75
C ASP A 3 27.52 10.37 0.34
N THR A 4 26.72 10.87 1.29
CA THR A 4 25.74 11.96 1.04
C THR A 4 26.40 13.29 0.67
N ALA A 5 27.72 13.42 0.79
CA ALA A 5 28.47 14.61 0.38
C ALA A 5 28.79 14.64 -1.13
N VAL A 6 28.58 13.54 -1.85
CA VAL A 6 28.88 13.43 -3.29
C VAL A 6 27.61 13.71 -4.11
N LYS A 7 27.72 14.55 -5.14
CA LYS A 7 26.62 14.77 -6.09
C LYS A 7 26.46 13.56 -7.01
N HIS A 8 25.29 12.94 -6.99
CA HIS A 8 24.98 11.80 -7.85
C HIS A 8 24.29 12.26 -9.14
N LYS A 9 24.53 11.55 -10.25
CA LYS A 9 23.92 11.83 -11.55
C LYS A 9 22.96 10.71 -11.93
N ASN A 10 21.76 11.08 -12.39
CA ASN A 10 20.79 10.14 -12.94
C ASN A 10 21.22 9.66 -14.33
N ALA A 11 20.52 8.67 -14.89
CA ALA A 11 20.75 8.17 -16.25
C ALA A 11 20.71 9.29 -17.31
N ASP A 12 19.90 10.33 -17.08
CA ASP A 12 19.80 11.53 -17.94
C ASP A 12 20.88 12.60 -17.66
N GLY A 13 21.89 12.29 -16.84
CA GLY A 13 22.99 13.21 -16.49
C GLY A 13 22.64 14.32 -15.50
N LYS A 14 21.37 14.44 -15.09
CA LYS A 14 20.91 15.43 -14.12
C LYS A 14 21.43 15.11 -12.73
N GLU A 15 22.11 16.08 -12.11
CA GLU A 15 22.58 16.00 -10.72
C GLU A 15 21.41 16.00 -9.74
N TYR A 16 21.46 15.12 -8.74
CA TYR A 16 20.51 15.06 -7.64
C TYR A 16 21.22 14.80 -6.32
N GLU A 17 20.66 15.33 -5.25
CA GLU A 17 21.14 15.15 -3.89
C GLU A 17 20.48 13.90 -3.28
N VAL A 18 21.30 13.02 -2.70
CA VAL A 18 20.81 11.81 -2.03
C VAL A 18 20.44 12.15 -0.59
N GLN A 19 19.16 12.06 -0.26
CA GLN A 19 18.69 12.26 1.11
C GLN A 19 18.85 10.95 1.91
N PRO A 20 19.28 10.99 3.18
CA PRO A 20 19.36 9.82 4.03
C PRO A 20 17.96 9.20 4.18
N LEU A 21 17.89 7.87 4.23
CA LEU A 21 16.63 7.14 4.32
C LEU A 21 15.93 7.45 5.66
N SER A 22 15.04 8.42 5.65
CA SER A 22 14.43 9.00 6.85
C SER A 22 13.26 8.18 7.41
N ARG A 23 12.74 7.21 6.66
CA ARG A 23 11.58 6.41 7.06
C ARG A 23 12.00 5.00 7.47
N ILE A 24 12.27 4.83 8.75
CA ILE A 24 12.39 3.50 9.35
C ILE A 24 11.00 2.85 9.30
N MET A 25 10.85 1.75 8.56
CA MET A 25 9.66 0.90 8.64
C MET A 25 9.91 -0.18 9.68
N TYR A 26 8.98 -0.32 10.64
CA TYR A 26 8.99 -1.44 11.58
C TYR A 26 8.60 -2.72 10.84
N LEU A 27 9.57 -3.62 10.66
CA LEU A 27 9.36 -4.94 10.09
C LEU A 27 9.02 -5.92 11.21
N SER A 28 8.02 -6.78 10.97
CA SER A 28 7.79 -7.93 11.84
C SER A 28 8.83 -9.01 11.56
N THR A 29 9.01 -9.94 12.50
CA THR A 29 9.93 -11.07 12.34
C THR A 29 9.59 -11.99 11.17
N TRP A 30 8.38 -11.87 10.60
CA TRP A 30 7.89 -12.68 9.49
C TRP A 30 7.97 -11.99 8.13
N ASP A 31 8.42 -10.74 8.08
CA ASP A 31 8.51 -9.98 6.83
C ASP A 31 9.81 -10.34 6.08
N VAL A 32 9.70 -11.22 5.08
CA VAL A 32 10.84 -11.64 4.23
C VAL A 32 11.11 -10.65 3.09
N PHE A 33 10.12 -9.85 2.70
CA PHE A 33 10.22 -8.89 1.59
C PHE A 33 9.60 -7.54 1.95
N VAL A 34 10.31 -6.45 1.64
CA VAL A 34 9.90 -5.06 1.93
C VAL A 34 10.11 -4.19 0.70
N PRO A 35 9.07 -3.51 0.19
CA PRO A 35 9.24 -2.60 -0.93
C PRO A 35 9.96 -1.32 -0.46
N ALA A 36 11.12 -1.03 -1.03
CA ALA A 36 11.80 0.24 -0.84
C ALA A 36 11.00 1.37 -1.50
N THR A 37 10.88 2.51 -0.82
CA THR A 37 10.23 3.71 -1.36
C THR A 37 11.29 4.75 -1.70
N TYR A 38 11.25 5.28 -2.92
CA TYR A 38 12.14 6.33 -3.43
C TYR A 38 11.34 7.29 -4.33
N CYS A 39 11.91 8.44 -4.70
CA CYS A 39 11.25 9.40 -5.59
C CYS A 39 10.95 8.74 -6.96
N GLY A 40 9.67 8.61 -7.32
CA GLY A 40 9.23 7.91 -8.53
C GLY A 40 9.02 6.39 -8.36
N ALA A 41 9.14 5.85 -7.14
CA ALA A 41 8.81 4.46 -6.89
C ALA A 41 7.33 4.15 -7.19
N PRO A 42 7.02 2.97 -7.75
CA PRO A 42 5.64 2.56 -7.96
C PRO A 42 4.87 2.50 -6.64
N PRO A 43 3.58 2.86 -6.63
CA PRO A 43 2.78 2.88 -5.40
C PRO A 43 2.70 1.49 -4.77
N VAL A 44 2.67 1.43 -3.44
CA VAL A 44 2.57 0.17 -2.68
C VAL A 44 1.17 0.03 -2.11
N CYS A 45 0.59 -1.16 -2.30
CA CYS A 45 -0.71 -1.49 -1.75
C CYS A 45 -0.59 -1.88 -0.28
N HIS A 46 -1.15 -1.06 0.61
CA HIS A 46 -1.14 -1.34 2.05
C HIS A 46 -2.04 -2.50 2.50
N PHE A 47 -2.80 -3.11 1.58
CA PHE A 47 -3.63 -4.28 1.87
C PHE A 47 -2.90 -5.59 1.57
N CYS A 48 -2.41 -5.78 0.34
CA CYS A 48 -1.70 -7.00 -0.07
C CYS A 48 -0.16 -6.89 -0.02
N ARG A 49 0.38 -5.71 0.33
CA ARG A 49 1.81 -5.41 0.42
C ARG A 49 2.59 -5.53 -0.90
N GLN A 50 1.91 -5.56 -2.04
CA GLN A 50 2.52 -5.58 -3.38
C GLN A 50 2.68 -4.16 -3.95
N SER A 51 3.68 -3.96 -4.81
CA SER A 51 3.90 -2.70 -5.53
C SER A 51 3.10 -2.63 -6.84
N GLY A 52 3.03 -1.43 -7.43
CA GLY A 52 2.37 -1.16 -8.71
C GLY A 52 0.92 -0.68 -8.60
N HIS A 53 0.31 -0.72 -7.41
CA HIS A 53 -1.06 -0.24 -7.21
C HIS A 53 -1.30 0.25 -5.78
N ILE A 54 -2.33 1.08 -5.61
CA ILE A 54 -2.83 1.49 -4.29
C ILE A 54 -3.97 0.57 -3.84
N ARG A 55 -4.35 0.65 -2.55
CA ARG A 55 -5.43 -0.17 -1.97
C ARG A 55 -6.72 -0.16 -2.79
N ALA A 56 -7.11 0.99 -3.34
CA ALA A 56 -8.32 1.15 -4.14
C ALA A 56 -8.32 0.33 -5.44
N ALA A 57 -7.14 0.10 -6.03
CA ALA A 57 -6.96 -0.67 -7.26
C ALA A 57 -6.45 -2.11 -6.98
N CYS A 58 -6.57 -2.60 -5.74
CA CYS A 58 -6.02 -3.89 -5.37
C CYS A 58 -6.87 -5.06 -5.91
N PRO A 59 -6.31 -5.96 -6.75
CA PRO A 59 -7.06 -7.06 -7.33
C PRO A 59 -7.51 -8.08 -6.28
N VAL A 60 -6.74 -8.22 -5.19
CA VAL A 60 -7.09 -9.09 -4.06
C VAL A 60 -8.26 -8.52 -3.27
N LEU A 61 -8.26 -7.20 -3.03
CA LEU A 61 -9.36 -6.53 -2.33
C LEU A 61 -10.63 -6.53 -3.17
N ALA A 62 -10.51 -6.33 -4.49
CA ALA A 62 -11.64 -6.37 -5.42
C ALA A 62 -12.39 -7.71 -5.38
N LYS A 63 -11.66 -8.83 -5.20
CA LYS A 63 -12.24 -10.17 -5.07
C LYS A 63 -12.72 -10.51 -3.66
N ARG A 64 -12.39 -9.69 -2.65
CA ARG A 64 -12.73 -9.98 -1.26
C ARG A 64 -14.19 -9.60 -0.98
N GLN A 65 -14.93 -10.56 -0.43
CA GLN A 65 -16.29 -10.37 0.04
C GLN A 65 -16.31 -9.80 1.47
N CYS A 66 -17.16 -8.80 1.70
CA CYS A 66 -17.45 -8.29 3.02
C CYS A 66 -18.32 -9.29 3.79
N PHE A 67 -17.91 -9.63 5.01
CA PHE A 67 -18.64 -10.58 5.84
C PHE A 67 -19.98 -10.03 6.39
N LYS A 68 -20.18 -8.70 6.37
CA LYS A 68 -21.42 -8.06 6.84
C LYS A 68 -22.47 -8.02 5.72
N CYS A 69 -22.16 -7.34 4.62
CA CYS A 69 -23.11 -7.07 3.52
C CYS A 69 -23.00 -8.02 2.32
N ARG A 70 -22.05 -8.98 2.35
CA ARG A 70 -21.76 -9.90 1.23
C ARG A 70 -21.39 -9.25 -0.11
N LYS A 71 -21.19 -7.92 -0.15
CA LYS A 71 -20.67 -7.20 -1.33
C LYS A 71 -19.15 -7.30 -1.42
N LEU A 72 -18.61 -7.17 -2.63
CA LEU A 72 -17.17 -7.26 -2.90
C LEU A 72 -16.48 -5.90 -2.77
N GLY A 73 -15.14 -5.90 -2.73
CA GLY A 73 -14.32 -4.69 -2.86
C GLY A 73 -14.03 -3.91 -1.57
N HIS A 74 -14.54 -4.37 -0.43
CA HIS A 74 -14.27 -3.75 0.88
C HIS A 74 -14.25 -4.78 2.01
N THR A 75 -13.76 -4.37 3.18
CA THR A 75 -13.77 -5.17 4.41
C THR A 75 -14.82 -4.64 5.37
N VAL A 76 -15.23 -5.45 6.36
CA VAL A 76 -16.24 -5.07 7.38
C VAL A 76 -16.00 -3.69 8.00
N LYS A 77 -14.74 -3.33 8.30
CA LYS A 77 -14.36 -2.00 8.83
C LYS A 77 -14.72 -0.81 7.92
N PHE A 78 -14.85 -1.03 6.62
CA PHE A 78 -15.21 -0.03 5.61
C PHE A 78 -16.57 -0.33 4.99
N CYS A 79 -17.40 -1.14 5.65
CA CYS A 79 -18.75 -1.42 5.21
C CYS A 79 -19.63 -0.19 5.47
N ARG A 80 -20.23 0.35 4.41
CA ARG A 80 -21.16 1.49 4.50
C ARG A 80 -22.61 1.09 4.76
N GLU A 81 -22.91 -0.21 4.77
CA GLU A 81 -24.23 -0.69 5.17
C GLU A 81 -24.39 -0.65 6.69
N GLU A 82 -25.34 0.18 7.10
CA GLU A 82 -25.97 0.08 8.40
C GLU A 82 -26.82 -1.19 8.43
N GLU A 83 -27.00 -1.72 9.63
CA GLU A 83 -27.60 -3.03 9.88
C GLU A 83 -28.97 -3.08 9.19
N ALA A 84 -29.15 -3.97 8.21
CA ALA A 84 -30.48 -4.22 7.66
C ALA A 84 -31.33 -4.70 8.84
N THR A 85 -32.25 -3.84 9.29
CA THR A 85 -33.20 -4.18 10.33
C THR A 85 -33.99 -5.39 9.83
N LEU A 86 -34.23 -6.34 10.72
CA LEU A 86 -34.86 -7.64 10.47
C LEU A 86 -36.27 -7.59 9.84
N GLU A 87 -36.79 -6.40 9.55
CA GLU A 87 -38.13 -6.15 9.02
C GLU A 87 -38.24 -6.42 7.51
N GLU A 88 -37.13 -6.41 6.75
CA GLU A 88 -37.15 -6.67 5.30
C GLU A 88 -37.05 -8.16 4.93
N ALA A 89 -36.91 -9.06 5.91
CA ALA A 89 -36.81 -10.50 5.70
C ALA A 89 -38.11 -11.28 6.01
N LEU A 90 -39.23 -10.57 6.20
CA LEU A 90 -40.54 -11.12 6.56
C LEU A 90 -41.60 -10.82 5.49
#